data_AF-A0A959B9M0-F1
#
_entry.id   AF-A0A959B9M0-F1
#
_cell.length_a   1.000
_cell.length_b   1.000
_cell.length_c   1.000
_cell.angle_alpha   90.00
_cell.angle_beta   90.00
_cell.angle_gamma   90.00
#
_symmetry.space_group_name_H-M   'P 1'
#
loop_
_entity.id
_entity.type
_entity.pdbx_description
1 polymer ?
#
loop_
_entity_poly.entity_id
_entity_poly.type
_entity_poly.pdbx_seq_one_letter_code
_entity_poly.pdbx_strand_id
1 'polypeptide(L)'
;MAKKRFTEGLESVFGAAAEDTLQEDSPLLGDTRPKERPKDKEEDSHRRSHAKDFSSDLQSFLKGAFEDSFEEQLEKREQKRQPISASAQIKKRHRKPLTGLDALIRSTVEPENIHVQERNARRVTLTFDPDKLEKLKKIARTEKTYLRDIIDEIVAEFLDEYEQQHSKKKKK
;
A
#
# COMPACT_ATOMS: atom_id res chain seq x y z
N MET A 1 29.57 17.77 18.00
CA MET A 1 28.65 16.80 17.36
C MET A 1 27.71 17.57 16.44
N ALA A 2 28.05 17.72 15.16
CA ALA A 2 27.24 18.46 14.20
C ALA A 2 26.11 17.56 13.68
N LYS A 3 24.86 17.98 13.87
CA LYS A 3 23.67 17.29 13.34
C LYS A 3 23.55 17.62 11.84
N LYS A 4 24.17 16.80 10.98
CA LYS A 4 24.04 16.93 9.53
C LYS A 4 22.56 16.82 9.15
N ARG A 5 22.05 17.83 8.45
CA ARG A 5 20.67 17.87 7.96
C ARG A 5 20.67 17.23 6.57
N PHE A 6 19.92 16.14 6.43
CA PHE A 6 19.79 15.33 5.20
C PHE A 6 19.13 16.07 4.02
N THR A 7 18.91 17.38 4.13
CA THR A 7 18.22 18.18 3.12
C THR A 7 19.17 18.74 2.07
N GLU A 8 20.45 18.95 2.40
CA GLU A 8 21.47 19.39 1.42
C GLU A 8 21.86 18.20 0.53
N GLY A 9 21.45 18.25 -0.74
CA GLY A 9 21.87 17.27 -1.76
C GLY A 9 20.77 16.41 -2.36
N LEU A 10 19.54 16.47 -1.85
CA LEU A 10 18.38 15.86 -2.53
C LEU A 10 17.87 16.73 -3.70
N GLU A 11 18.06 18.05 -3.62
CA GLU A 11 17.67 18.98 -4.67
C GLU A 11 18.41 18.80 -6.00
N SER A 12 19.61 18.21 -5.99
CA SER A 12 20.36 17.92 -7.23
C SER A 12 19.75 16.76 -8.04
N VAL A 13 19.08 15.81 -7.37
CA VAL A 13 18.42 14.66 -8.02
C VAL A 13 17.07 15.04 -8.64
N PHE A 14 16.35 15.98 -8.00
CA PHE A 14 15.01 16.40 -8.45
C PHE A 14 14.99 17.74 -9.21
N GLY A 15 16.03 18.57 -9.08
CA GLY A 15 16.10 19.91 -9.66
C GLY A 15 16.35 19.93 -11.17
N ALA A 16 16.92 18.87 -11.75
CA ALA A 16 17.11 18.78 -13.20
C ALA A 16 15.84 18.37 -13.97
N ALA A 17 14.77 17.95 -13.28
CA ALA A 17 13.55 17.41 -13.90
C ALA A 17 12.35 18.36 -13.86
N ALA A 18 12.50 19.57 -13.30
CA ALA A 18 11.36 20.44 -12.98
C ALA A 18 11.18 21.67 -13.89
N GLU A 19 12.14 22.03 -14.75
CA GLU A 19 12.03 23.29 -15.54
C GLU A 19 12.01 23.17 -17.05
N ASP A 20 12.29 22.02 -17.67
CA ASP A 20 12.17 21.90 -19.13
C ASP A 20 11.37 20.67 -19.55
N THR A 21 10.20 20.97 -20.14
CA THR A 21 9.41 20.12 -21.02
C THR A 21 8.72 18.90 -20.41
N LEU A 22 7.39 18.96 -20.43
CA LEU A 22 6.54 17.80 -20.72
C LEU A 22 6.91 17.27 -22.12
N GLN A 23 8.07 16.62 -22.25
CA GLN A 23 8.47 15.86 -23.43
C GLN A 23 8.07 14.40 -23.23
N GLU A 24 7.35 13.90 -24.23
CA GLU A 24 6.69 12.61 -24.33
C GLU A 24 7.65 11.40 -24.40
N ASP A 25 8.83 11.45 -23.78
CA ASP A 25 9.86 10.43 -23.95
C ASP A 25 10.05 9.60 -22.68
N SER A 26 9.08 8.71 -22.48
CA SER A 26 9.20 7.54 -21.61
C SER A 26 10.36 6.64 -22.07
N PRO A 27 11.21 6.10 -21.17
CA PRO A 27 12.37 5.28 -21.50
C PRO A 27 12.00 3.86 -21.99
N LEU A 28 10.76 3.66 -22.42
CA LEU A 28 10.22 2.40 -22.95
C LEU A 28 10.40 2.25 -24.46
N LEU A 29 10.77 3.31 -25.19
CA LEU A 29 11.09 3.22 -26.61
C LEU A 29 12.62 3.23 -26.81
N GLY A 30 13.18 2.03 -27.00
CA GLY A 30 14.54 1.87 -27.45
C GLY A 30 14.72 2.43 -28.87
N ASP A 31 15.73 3.29 -29.05
CA ASP A 31 16.39 3.47 -30.34
C ASP A 31 17.90 3.35 -30.14
N THR A 32 18.48 2.37 -30.82
CA THR A 32 19.91 2.08 -30.86
C THR A 32 20.60 3.10 -31.76
N ARG A 33 21.46 3.97 -31.21
CA ARG A 33 22.53 4.62 -31.99
C ARG A 33 23.66 5.16 -31.07
N PRO A 34 24.94 4.87 -31.37
CA PRO A 34 26.04 5.15 -30.47
C PRO A 34 26.50 6.61 -30.62
N LYS A 35 26.70 7.30 -29.50
CA LYS A 35 27.46 8.57 -29.47
C LYS A 35 28.60 8.47 -28.46
N GLU A 36 29.74 8.94 -28.95
CA GLU A 36 31.09 8.75 -28.44
C GLU A 36 31.38 9.61 -27.20
N ARG A 37 32.38 9.15 -26.43
CA ARG A 37 32.85 9.71 -25.15
C ARG A 37 33.57 11.05 -25.34
N PRO A 38 33.84 11.76 -24.23
CA PRO A 38 35.25 11.83 -23.84
C PRO A 38 35.51 11.53 -22.36
N LYS A 39 36.76 11.13 -22.13
CA LYS A 39 37.39 10.72 -20.87
C LYS A 39 37.67 11.94 -20.00
N ASP A 40 37.60 11.78 -18.68
CA ASP A 40 38.56 12.42 -17.78
C ASP A 40 38.77 11.63 -16.47
N LYS A 41 40.03 11.20 -16.32
CA LYS A 41 40.90 11.18 -15.13
C LYS A 41 40.50 10.38 -13.88
N GLU A 42 41.27 9.32 -13.69
CA GLU A 42 41.53 8.59 -12.45
C GLU A 42 42.18 9.52 -11.40
N GLU A 43 41.84 9.34 -10.12
CA GLU A 43 42.85 9.11 -9.06
C GLU A 43 42.21 8.69 -7.71
N ASP A 44 42.91 7.72 -7.08
CA ASP A 44 43.01 7.34 -5.67
C ASP A 44 41.92 6.57 -4.89
N SER A 45 42.06 5.24 -4.97
CA SER A 45 42.56 4.32 -3.92
C SER A 45 41.90 4.27 -2.51
N HIS A 46 41.59 3.02 -2.12
CA HIS A 46 41.14 2.51 -0.81
C HIS A 46 39.64 2.51 -0.46
N ARG A 47 38.80 2.06 -1.39
CA ARG A 47 37.55 1.39 -1.01
C ARG A 47 37.85 -0.08 -0.76
N ARG A 48 37.95 -0.44 0.52
CA ARG A 48 37.99 -1.84 0.98
C ARG A 48 36.90 -2.63 0.27
N SER A 49 37.31 -3.68 -0.44
CA SER A 49 36.44 -4.56 -1.21
C SER A 49 35.56 -5.41 -0.29
N HIS A 50 34.59 -4.82 0.38
CA HIS A 50 33.51 -5.53 1.08
C HIS A 50 32.21 -5.58 0.27
N ALA A 51 32.31 -5.39 -1.04
CA ALA A 51 31.17 -5.47 -1.96
C ALA A 51 30.83 -6.91 -2.39
N LYS A 52 31.41 -7.95 -1.76
CA LYS A 52 31.16 -9.36 -2.11
C LYS A 52 30.65 -10.24 -0.97
N ASP A 53 30.59 -9.72 0.26
CA ASP A 53 30.30 -10.54 1.44
C ASP A 53 28.98 -10.15 2.11
N PHE A 54 28.13 -9.36 1.45
CA PHE A 54 26.82 -8.99 2.01
C PHE A 54 25.95 -10.23 2.27
N SER A 55 26.00 -11.23 1.39
CA SER A 55 25.25 -12.48 1.59
C SER A 55 25.80 -13.31 2.75
N SER A 56 27.12 -13.33 2.96
CA SER A 56 27.73 -14.04 4.09
C SER A 56 27.53 -13.31 5.42
N ASP A 57 27.53 -11.98 5.41
CA ASP A 57 27.24 -11.15 6.58
C ASP A 57 25.76 -11.30 6.98
N LEU A 58 24.85 -11.29 5.99
CA LEU A 58 23.44 -11.56 6.22
C LEU A 58 23.18 -12.99 6.73
N GLN A 59 23.87 -13.99 6.19
CA GLN A 59 23.79 -15.37 6.70
C GLN A 59 24.31 -15.49 8.13
N SER A 60 25.42 -14.81 8.45
CA SER A 60 25.99 -14.80 9.80
C SER A 60 25.05 -14.12 10.80
N PHE A 61 24.48 -12.98 10.42
CA PHE A 61 23.48 -12.26 11.22
C PHE A 61 22.22 -13.11 11.47
N LEU A 62 21.66 -13.72 10.42
CA LEU A 62 20.47 -14.56 10.54
C LEU A 62 20.74 -15.79 11.41
N LYS A 63 21.90 -16.43 11.26
CA LYS A 63 22.26 -17.60 12.05
C LYS A 63 22.33 -17.27 13.55
N GLY A 64 22.97 -16.16 13.92
CA GLY A 64 23.01 -15.69 15.31
C GLY A 64 21.61 -15.40 15.87
N ALA A 65 20.76 -14.70 15.10
CA ALA A 65 19.40 -14.38 15.53
C ALA A 65 18.50 -15.63 15.73
N PHE A 66 18.69 -16.67 14.92
CA PHE A 66 17.96 -17.94 15.09
C PHE A 66 18.46 -18.76 16.28
N GLU A 67 19.78 -18.84 16.49
CA GLU A 67 20.36 -19.54 17.64
C GLU A 67 19.91 -18.87 18.95
N ASP A 68 20.00 -17.54 19.06
CA ASP A 68 19.57 -16.79 20.25
C ASP A 68 18.07 -16.96 20.53
N SER A 69 17.22 -16.92 19.49
CA SER A 69 15.77 -17.11 19.66
C SER A 69 15.39 -18.54 20.03
N PHE A 70 16.15 -19.54 19.55
CA PHE A 70 15.88 -20.94 19.86
C PHE A 70 16.31 -21.29 21.28
N GLU A 71 17.48 -20.81 21.71
CA GLU A 71 17.99 -20.93 23.08
C GLU A 71 16.99 -20.30 24.07
N GLU A 72 16.54 -19.06 23.82
CA GLU A 72 15.58 -18.37 24.69
C GLU A 72 14.21 -19.10 24.76
N GLN A 73 13.80 -19.76 23.68
CA GLN A 73 12.56 -20.55 23.65
C GLN A 73 12.70 -21.88 24.40
N LEU A 74 13.88 -22.50 24.36
CA LEU A 74 14.19 -23.72 25.09
C LEU A 74 14.21 -23.44 26.60
N GLU A 75 14.90 -22.38 27.03
CA GLU A 75 14.94 -21.95 28.43
C GLU A 75 13.54 -21.64 28.99
N LYS A 76 12.69 -20.95 28.20
CA LYS A 76 11.28 -20.67 28.59
C LYS A 76 10.43 -21.94 28.71
N ARG A 77 10.78 -23.02 28.00
CA ARG A 77 10.12 -24.32 28.14
C ARG A 77 10.61 -25.08 29.36
N GLU A 78 11.88 -24.99 29.69
CA GLU A 78 12.44 -25.62 30.89
C GLU A 78 11.92 -24.95 32.17
N GLN A 79 11.81 -23.62 32.20
CA GLN A 79 11.24 -22.88 33.33
C GLN A 79 9.74 -23.17 33.59
N LYS A 80 9.01 -23.66 32.58
CA LYS A 80 7.58 -24.03 32.71
C LYS A 80 7.33 -25.44 33.24
N ARG A 81 8.38 -26.24 33.47
CA ARG A 81 8.26 -27.63 33.98
C ARG A 81 8.26 -27.73 35.51
N GLN A 82 8.15 -26.62 36.24
CA GLN A 82 7.89 -26.66 37.67
C GLN A 82 6.38 -26.83 37.93
N PRO A 83 5.94 -27.82 38.74
CA PRO A 83 4.52 -28.08 38.96
C PRO A 83 3.94 -27.06 39.95
N ILE A 84 3.13 -26.12 39.45
CA ILE A 84 2.37 -25.18 40.30
C ILE A 84 1.03 -25.82 40.65
N SER A 85 0.80 -25.92 41.95
CA SER A 85 -0.38 -26.47 42.63
C SER A 85 -1.70 -25.77 42.24
N ALA A 86 -2.77 -26.54 42.33
CA ALA A 86 -4.13 -26.17 41.99
C ALA A 86 -4.67 -25.06 42.90
N SER A 87 -4.83 -23.85 42.37
CA SER A 87 -5.91 -22.88 42.67
C SER A 87 -5.54 -21.50 42.11
N ALA A 88 -5.82 -21.26 40.82
CA ALA A 88 -5.68 -19.93 40.26
C ALA A 88 -6.84 -19.65 39.30
N GLN A 89 -7.72 -18.75 39.74
CA GLN A 89 -8.76 -18.15 38.93
C GLN A 89 -8.17 -17.65 37.60
N ILE A 90 -8.73 -18.13 36.49
CA ILE A 90 -8.27 -17.83 35.13
C ILE A 90 -8.56 -16.35 34.84
N LYS A 91 -7.62 -15.47 35.17
CA LYS A 91 -7.65 -14.08 34.72
C LYS A 91 -7.57 -14.08 33.20
N LYS A 92 -8.60 -13.56 32.53
CA LYS A 92 -8.63 -13.40 31.08
C LYS A 92 -7.39 -12.61 30.66
N ARG A 93 -6.43 -13.29 30.03
CA ARG A 93 -5.21 -12.68 29.51
C ARG A 93 -5.61 -11.62 28.49
N HIS A 94 -5.21 -10.37 28.72
CA HIS A 94 -5.31 -9.32 27.73
C HIS A 94 -4.54 -9.78 26.49
N ARG A 95 -5.26 -10.06 25.39
CA ARG A 95 -4.60 -10.44 24.14
C ARG A 95 -3.84 -9.21 23.65
N LYS A 96 -2.57 -9.39 23.27
CA LYS A 96 -1.78 -8.32 22.66
C LYS A 96 -2.45 -7.94 21.33
N PRO A 97 -2.48 -6.66 20.93
CA PRO A 97 -2.97 -6.29 19.61
C PRO A 97 -2.13 -7.04 18.55
N LEU A 98 -2.82 -7.69 17.62
CA LEU A 98 -2.19 -8.45 16.55
C LEU A 98 -1.58 -7.46 15.56
N THR A 99 -0.26 -7.29 15.58
CA THR A 99 0.46 -6.40 14.67
C THR A 99 1.56 -7.15 13.95
N GLY A 100 1.74 -6.91 12.65
CA GLY A 100 2.85 -7.46 11.86
C GLY A 100 2.56 -8.84 11.27
N LEU A 101 3.60 -9.67 11.18
CA LEU A 101 3.58 -10.93 10.44
C LEU A 101 2.60 -11.97 11.02
N ASP A 102 2.38 -11.98 12.34
CA ASP A 102 1.34 -12.81 12.98
C ASP A 102 -0.08 -12.47 12.50
N ALA A 103 -0.36 -11.19 12.22
CA ALA A 103 -1.65 -10.78 11.65
C ALA A 103 -1.79 -11.28 10.21
N LEU A 104 -0.69 -11.24 9.44
CA LEU A 104 -0.65 -11.75 8.08
C LEU A 104 -0.82 -13.27 8.05
N ILE A 105 -0.03 -14.03 8.83
CA ILE A 105 -0.14 -15.49 8.92
C ILE A 105 -1.57 -15.90 9.29
N ARG A 106 -2.17 -15.23 10.29
CA ARG A 106 -3.52 -15.59 10.70
C ARG A 106 -4.55 -15.26 9.63
N SER A 107 -4.42 -14.13 8.94
CA SER A 107 -5.28 -13.80 7.80
C SER A 107 -5.15 -14.77 6.63
N THR A 108 -3.99 -15.43 6.45
CA THR A 108 -3.79 -16.42 5.39
C THR A 108 -4.20 -17.83 5.80
N VAL A 109 -4.14 -18.17 7.09
CA VAL A 109 -4.52 -19.49 7.62
C VAL A 109 -6.02 -19.56 7.95
N GLU A 110 -6.59 -18.48 8.47
CA GLU A 110 -8.01 -18.29 8.73
C GLU A 110 -8.49 -17.13 7.84
N PRO A 111 -8.94 -17.39 6.60
CA PRO A 111 -9.57 -16.36 5.78
C PRO A 111 -10.96 -16.07 6.38
N GLU A 112 -11.00 -15.43 7.54
CA GLU A 112 -12.23 -14.88 8.07
C GLU A 112 -12.68 -13.80 7.11
N ASN A 113 -13.65 -14.15 6.27
CA ASN A 113 -14.53 -13.29 5.48
C ASN A 113 -13.93 -11.90 5.26
N ILE A 114 -12.85 -11.82 4.48
CA ILE A 114 -12.50 -10.56 3.84
C ILE A 114 -13.73 -10.26 3.01
N HIS A 115 -14.61 -9.40 3.51
CA HIS A 115 -15.73 -8.86 2.79
C HIS A 115 -15.13 -7.89 1.78
N VAL A 116 -14.39 -8.45 0.82
CA VAL A 116 -14.24 -7.87 -0.50
C VAL A 116 -15.67 -7.82 -0.97
N GLN A 117 -16.33 -6.67 -0.77
CA GLN A 117 -17.48 -6.35 -1.58
C GLN A 117 -16.95 -6.45 -3.00
N GLU A 118 -17.20 -7.58 -3.65
CA GLU A 118 -17.08 -7.72 -5.08
C GLU A 118 -18.02 -6.67 -5.64
N ARG A 119 -17.46 -5.48 -5.87
CA ARG A 119 -18.11 -4.40 -6.58
C ARG A 119 -18.29 -4.94 -7.98
N ASN A 120 -19.40 -5.64 -8.21
CA ASN A 120 -19.90 -6.04 -9.52
C ASN A 120 -20.40 -4.78 -10.27
N ALA A 121 -19.61 -3.70 -10.21
CA ALA A 121 -19.86 -2.44 -10.84
C ALA A 121 -19.51 -2.59 -12.31
N ARG A 122 -20.53 -2.53 -13.16
CA ARG A 122 -20.36 -2.50 -14.60
C ARG A 122 -20.08 -1.07 -15.02
N ARG A 123 -19.04 -0.87 -15.85
CA ARG A 123 -18.73 0.45 -16.40
C ARG A 123 -19.73 0.78 -17.51
N VAL A 124 -20.37 1.93 -17.40
CA VAL A 124 -21.29 2.47 -18.41
C VAL A 124 -20.72 3.79 -18.94
N THR A 125 -20.77 3.99 -20.25
CA THR A 125 -20.44 5.26 -20.89
C THR A 125 -21.73 5.98 -21.21
N LEU A 126 -21.92 7.17 -20.63
CA LEU A 126 -23.08 8.02 -20.82
C LEU A 126 -22.68 9.27 -21.60
N THR A 127 -23.52 9.66 -22.55
CA THR A 127 -23.39 10.93 -23.26
C THR A 127 -24.36 11.94 -22.64
N PHE A 128 -23.85 13.12 -22.29
CA PHE A 128 -24.64 14.21 -21.71
C PHE A 128 -24.50 15.48 -22.54
N ASP A 129 -25.53 16.31 -22.54
CA ASP A 129 -25.42 17.67 -23.05
C ASP A 129 -24.38 18.45 -22.20
N PRO A 130 -23.54 19.28 -22.82
CA PRO A 130 -22.46 19.98 -22.12
C PRO A 130 -22.99 20.84 -20.97
N ASP A 131 -24.11 21.53 -21.18
CA ASP A 131 -24.73 22.40 -20.18
C ASP A 131 -25.22 21.63 -18.94
N LYS A 132 -25.74 20.41 -19.15
CA LYS A 132 -26.22 19.54 -18.05
C LYS A 132 -25.04 19.00 -17.26
N LEU A 133 -23.95 18.65 -17.93
CA LEU A 133 -22.73 18.18 -17.30
C LEU A 133 -22.08 19.27 -16.43
N GLU A 134 -22.08 20.52 -16.88
CA GLU A 134 -21.57 21.63 -16.06
C GLU A 134 -22.39 21.85 -14.79
N LYS A 135 -23.72 21.77 -14.88
CA LYS A 135 -24.61 21.86 -13.72
C LYS A 135 -24.34 20.74 -12.73
N LEU A 136 -24.24 19.49 -13.20
CA LEU A 136 -23.90 18.34 -12.36
C LEU A 136 -22.52 18.50 -11.69
N LYS A 137 -21.53 19.00 -12.42
CA LYS A 137 -20.20 19.29 -11.84
C LYS A 137 -20.25 20.37 -10.77
N LYS A 138 -21.09 21.40 -10.93
CA LYS A 138 -21.28 22.46 -9.91
C LYS A 138 -21.89 21.88 -8.65
N ILE A 139 -22.92 21.03 -8.79
CA ILE A 139 -23.57 20.34 -7.66
C ILE A 139 -22.56 19.45 -6.92
N ALA A 140 -21.80 18.63 -7.65
CA ALA A 140 -20.74 17.78 -7.09
C ALA A 140 -19.71 18.55 -6.26
N ARG A 141 -19.30 19.74 -6.72
CA ARG A 141 -18.36 20.58 -5.98
C ARG A 141 -18.96 21.14 -4.70
N THR A 142 -20.24 21.54 -4.74
CA THR A 142 -20.94 22.07 -3.56
C THR A 142 -21.13 20.98 -2.51
N GLU A 143 -21.52 19.78 -2.92
CA GLU A 143 -21.80 18.64 -2.04
C GLU A 143 -20.54 17.88 -1.61
N LYS A 144 -19.40 18.16 -2.24
CA LYS A 144 -18.10 17.50 -2.02
C LYS A 144 -18.16 15.97 -2.24
N THR A 145 -19.03 15.55 -3.14
CA THR A 145 -19.23 14.16 -3.55
C THR A 145 -18.68 13.94 -4.97
N TYR A 146 -18.49 12.68 -5.35
CA TYR A 146 -18.09 12.38 -6.73
C TYR A 146 -19.29 12.47 -7.67
N LEU A 147 -19.03 12.84 -8.92
CA LEU A 147 -20.07 12.88 -9.96
C LEU A 147 -20.79 11.54 -10.13
N ARG A 148 -20.06 10.43 -9.94
CA ARG A 148 -20.63 9.08 -9.95
C ARG A 148 -21.71 8.92 -8.89
N ASP A 149 -21.45 9.34 -7.66
CA ASP A 149 -22.35 9.12 -6.53
C ASP A 149 -23.66 9.90 -6.72
N ILE A 150 -23.57 11.13 -7.25
CA ILE A 150 -24.75 11.93 -7.63
C ILE A 150 -25.57 11.25 -8.73
N ILE A 151 -24.92 10.66 -9.74
CA ILE A 151 -25.62 9.92 -10.79
C ILE A 151 -26.29 8.68 -10.19
N ASP A 152 -25.61 7.97 -9.30
CA ASP A 152 -26.16 6.79 -8.63
C ASP A 152 -27.40 7.16 -7.79
N GLU A 153 -27.39 8.31 -7.09
CA GLU A 153 -28.55 8.83 -6.33
C GLU A 153 -29.73 9.22 -7.23
N ILE A 154 -29.49 9.99 -8.31
CA ILE A 154 -30.54 10.39 -9.26
C ILE A 154 -31.19 9.16 -9.91
N VAL A 155 -30.38 8.16 -10.27
CA VAL A 155 -30.88 6.92 -10.85
C VAL A 155 -31.70 6.13 -9.84
N ALA A 156 -31.27 6.07 -8.57
CA ALA A 156 -32.02 5.41 -7.51
C ALA A 156 -33.40 6.06 -7.30
N GLU A 157 -33.45 7.39 -7.19
CA GLU A 157 -34.71 8.14 -7.04
C GLU A 157 -35.63 7.93 -8.25
N PHE A 158 -35.08 7.97 -9.47
CA PHE A 158 -35.86 7.71 -10.68
C PHE A 158 -36.46 6.29 -10.71
N LEU A 159 -35.70 5.28 -10.27
CA LEU A 159 -36.18 3.89 -10.19
C LEU A 159 -37.29 3.75 -9.15
N ASP A 160 -37.12 4.36 -7.97
CA ASP A 160 -38.13 4.35 -6.91
C ASP A 160 -39.44 4.99 -7.37
N GLU A 161 -39.37 6.15 -8.03
CA GLU A 161 -40.55 6.81 -8.61
C GLU A 161 -41.21 5.96 -9.70
N TYR A 162 -40.40 5.35 -10.57
CA TYR A 162 -40.89 4.51 -11.66
C TYR A 162 -41.63 3.27 -11.13
N GLU A 163 -41.09 2.59 -10.12
CA GLU A 163 -41.73 1.45 -9.48
C GLU A 163 -43.03 1.82 -8.76
N GLN A 164 -43.06 2.99 -8.09
CA GLN A 164 -44.28 3.48 -7.45
C GLN A 164 -45.39 3.79 -8.46
N GLN A 165 -45.06 4.35 -9.62
CA GLN A 165 -46.05 4.63 -10.67
C GLN A 165 -46.52 3.36 -11.38
N HIS A 166 -45.62 2.42 -11.66
CA HIS A 166 -45.97 1.17 -12.34
C HIS A 166 -46.65 0.14 -11.43
N SER A 167 -46.31 0.07 -10.14
CA SER A 167 -47.00 -0.81 -9.19
C SER A 167 -48.46 -0.40 -8.97
N LYS A 168 -48.77 0.91 -9.00
CA LYS A 168 -50.14 1.44 -8.94
C LYS A 168 -51.00 1.05 -10.16
N LYS A 169 -50.39 0.83 -11.33
CA LYS A 169 -51.11 0.41 -12.55
C LYS A 169 -51.43 -1.09 -12.62
N LYS A 170 -50.70 -1.95 -11.89
CA LYS A 170 -50.97 -3.41 -11.85
C LYS A 170 -52.04 -3.83 -10.83
N LYS A 171 -52.54 -2.91 -10.00
CA LYS A 171 -53.56 -3.17 -8.97
C LYS A 171 -54.98 -2.68 -9.35
N LYS A 172 -55.19 -2.27 -10.60
CA LYS A 172 -56.51 -1.98 -11.19
C LYS A 172 -56.81 -3.02 -12.25
#